data_AF-A0A075FJ30-F1
#
_entry.id   AF-A0A075FJ30-F1
#
_cell.length_a   1.000
_cell.length_b   1.000
_cell.length_c   1.000
_cell.angle_alpha   90.00
_cell.angle_beta   90.00
_cell.angle_gamma   90.00
#
_symmetry.space_group_name_H-M   'P 1'
#
loop_
_entity.id
_entity.type
_entity.pdbx_description
1 polymer ?
#
loop_
_entity_poly.entity_id
_entity_poly.type
_entity_poly.pdbx_seq_one_letter_code
_entity_poly.pdbx_strand_id
1 'polypeptide(L)'
;MYIRNKKVKGISYAYLVESRWDKEKKQSCQTVIKYLGRFDDLKIDKLSKDELSILSKYLNEKHLKKDPMDSHIRKYKQIKDKQDEKIMRKRITEQRKIERAQNKVLEDLEMDKNQFLNRFGWRNSISKPIGRINTNT
;
A
#
# COMPACT_ATOMS: atom_id res chain seq x y z
N MET A 1 -7.34 22.27 -17.26
CA MET A 1 -8.54 22.40 -16.41
C MET A 1 -8.27 21.67 -15.10
N TYR A 2 -8.86 22.12 -13.99
CA TYR A 2 -8.69 21.50 -12.67
C TYR A 2 -9.94 21.72 -11.80
N ILE A 3 -10.05 20.95 -10.70
CA ILE A 3 -11.11 21.12 -9.70
C ILE A 3 -10.67 22.14 -8.65
N ARG A 4 -11.48 23.17 -8.45
CA ARG A 4 -11.35 24.11 -7.34
C ARG A 4 -12.38 23.76 -6.27
N ASN A 5 -11.92 23.48 -5.05
CA ASN A 5 -12.78 23.35 -3.88
C ASN A 5 -12.84 24.69 -3.14
N LYS A 6 -14.05 25.25 -2.99
CA LYS A 6 -14.31 26.49 -2.25
C LYS A 6 -15.16 26.16 -1.03
N LYS A 7 -14.65 26.51 0.17
CA LYS A 7 -15.39 26.36 1.42
C LYS A 7 -16.13 27.67 1.74
N VAL A 8 -17.44 27.60 1.93
CA VAL A 8 -18.31 28.74 2.29
C VAL A 8 -19.20 28.31 3.45
N LYS A 9 -19.14 29.05 4.57
CA LYS A 9 -19.91 28.75 5.80
C LYS A 9 -19.81 27.27 6.24
N GLY A 10 -18.61 26.70 6.16
CA GLY A 10 -18.38 25.29 6.52
C GLY A 10 -18.65 24.27 5.40
N ILE A 11 -19.40 24.64 4.36
CA ILE A 11 -19.78 23.74 3.28
C ILE A 11 -18.77 23.84 2.12
N SER A 12 -18.32 22.69 1.62
CA SER A 12 -17.36 22.61 0.51
C SER A 12 -18.08 22.49 -0.83
N TYR A 13 -17.67 23.30 -1.80
CA TYR A 13 -18.26 23.39 -3.14
C TYR A 13 -17.20 23.15 -4.21
N ALA A 14 -17.54 22.32 -5.20
CA ALA A 14 -16.64 21.97 -6.29
C ALA A 14 -16.97 22.75 -7.57
N TYR A 15 -15.93 23.30 -8.18
CA TYR A 15 -16.00 24.03 -9.45
C TYR A 15 -14.97 23.47 -10.42
N LEU A 16 -15.34 23.32 -11.67
CA LEU A 16 -14.43 23.07 -12.77
C LEU A 16 -13.90 24.40 -13.29
N VAL A 17 -12.58 24.57 -13.22
CA VAL A 17 -11.92 25.84 -13.55
C VAL A 17 -10.89 25.63 -14.64
N GLU A 18 -10.85 26.59 -15.56
CA GLU A 18 -9.80 26.73 -16.55
C GLU A 18 -8.82 27.82 -16.12
N SER A 19 -7.53 27.55 -16.25
CA SER A 19 -6.50 28.58 -16.16
C SER A 19 -6.10 28.97 -17.57
N ARG A 20 -6.27 30.25 -17.92
CA ARG A 20 -5.84 30.82 -19.19
C ARG A 20 -4.82 31.91 -18.94
N TRP A 21 -3.79 31.99 -19.78
CA TRP A 21 -2.82 33.09 -19.71
C TRP A 21 -3.35 34.30 -20.47
N ASP A 22 -3.54 35.42 -19.78
CA ASP A 22 -3.88 36.70 -20.39
C ASP A 22 -2.59 37.40 -20.81
N LYS A 23 -2.34 37.45 -22.11
CA LYS A 23 -1.12 38.03 -22.69
C LYS A 23 -1.06 39.55 -22.53
N GLU A 24 -2.20 40.23 -22.54
CA GLU A 24 -2.28 41.69 -22.44
C GLU A 24 -1.94 42.13 -21.02
N LYS A 25 -2.57 41.48 -20.04
CA LYS A 25 -2.33 41.77 -18.62
C LYS A 25 -1.11 41.04 -18.04
N LYS A 26 -0.46 40.19 -18.84
CA LYS A 26 0.68 39.35 -18.46
C LYS A 26 0.44 38.57 -17.15
N GLN A 27 -0.76 38.05 -16.97
CA GLN A 27 -1.16 37.33 -15.77
C GLN A 27 -2.02 36.11 -16.11
N SER A 28 -2.04 35.13 -15.21
CA SER A 28 -2.95 33.99 -15.34
C SER A 28 -4.36 34.38 -14.87
N CYS A 29 -5.36 34.22 -15.73
CA CYS A 29 -6.77 34.41 -15.43
C CYS A 29 -7.44 33.05 -15.21
N GLN A 30 -8.35 33.00 -14.24
CA GLN A 30 -9.12 31.79 -13.93
C GLN A 30 -10.57 31.99 -14.31
N THR A 31 -11.09 31.08 -15.14
CA THR A 31 -12.48 31.10 -15.57
C THR A 31 -13.20 29.88 -15.01
N VAL A 32 -14.29 30.11 -14.30
CA VAL A 32 -15.17 29.03 -13.84
C VAL A 32 -15.98 28.53 -15.03
N ILE A 33 -15.77 27.27 -15.41
CA ILE A 33 -16.48 26.65 -16.52
C ILE A 33 -17.82 26.11 -16.04
N LYS A 34 -17.80 25.38 -14.92
CA LYS A 34 -18.95 24.63 -14.44
C LYS A 34 -18.95 24.52 -12.93
N TYR A 35 -20.13 24.67 -12.35
CA TYR A 35 -20.37 24.30 -10.96
C TYR A 35 -20.74 22.82 -10.90
N LEU A 36 -19.98 22.04 -10.11
CA LEU A 36 -20.16 20.59 -10.01
C LEU A 36 -21.08 20.19 -8.85
N GLY A 37 -21.27 21.07 -7.87
CA GLY A 37 -22.12 20.82 -6.70
C GLY A 37 -21.39 20.96 -5.38
N ARG A 38 -22.06 20.52 -4.32
CA ARG A 38 -21.44 20.32 -3.00
C ARG A 38 -20.50 19.14 -3.07
N PHE A 39 -19.33 19.26 -2.47
CA PHE A 39 -18.32 18.20 -2.49
C PHE A 39 -18.81 16.91 -1.83
N ASP A 40 -19.64 17.03 -0.78
CA ASP A 40 -20.18 15.89 -0.02
C ASP A 40 -21.28 15.12 -0.79
N ASP A 41 -21.91 15.75 -1.79
CA ASP A 41 -23.04 15.21 -2.55
C ASP A 41 -22.82 15.43 -4.07
N LEU A 42 -21.62 15.07 -4.54
CA LEU A 42 -21.28 15.16 -5.95
C LEU A 42 -21.98 14.04 -6.72
N LYS A 43 -22.85 14.42 -7.67
CA LYS A 43 -23.54 13.49 -8.56
C LYS A 43 -22.62 13.06 -9.70
N ILE A 44 -21.81 12.03 -9.44
CA ILE A 44 -20.83 11.44 -10.37
C ILE A 44 -21.47 11.10 -11.73
N ASP A 45 -22.71 10.62 -11.73
CA ASP A 45 -23.45 10.20 -12.94
C ASP A 45 -23.70 11.32 -13.96
N LYS A 46 -23.65 12.59 -13.52
CA LYS A 46 -23.90 13.76 -14.37
C LYS A 46 -22.62 14.35 -14.97
N LEU A 47 -21.46 13.79 -14.67
CA LEU A 47 -20.18 14.28 -15.16
C LEU A 47 -19.77 13.58 -16.47
N SER A 48 -19.10 14.32 -17.35
CA SER A 48 -18.49 13.73 -18.55
C SER A 48 -17.23 12.93 -18.19
N LYS A 49 -16.79 12.06 -19.10
CA LYS A 49 -15.57 11.24 -18.92
C LYS A 49 -14.33 12.07 -18.59
N ASP A 50 -14.18 13.23 -19.22
CA ASP A 50 -13.04 14.13 -18.99
C ASP A 50 -13.12 14.78 -17.61
N GLU A 51 -14.31 15.20 -17.20
CA GLU A 51 -14.54 15.76 -15.87
C GLU A 51 -14.24 14.74 -14.77
N LEU A 52 -14.62 13.47 -14.96
CA LEU A 52 -14.31 12.37 -14.06
C LEU A 52 -12.81 12.10 -13.95
N SER A 53 -12.08 12.18 -15.08
CA SER A 53 -10.62 12.04 -15.08
C SER A 53 -9.94 13.15 -14.27
N ILE A 54 -10.40 14.40 -14.42
CA ILE A 54 -9.86 15.53 -13.65
C ILE A 54 -10.24 15.41 -12.16
N LEU A 55 -11.48 15.00 -11.86
CA LEU A 55 -11.95 14.81 -10.48
C LEU A 55 -11.20 13.69 -9.77
N SER A 56 -10.97 12.56 -10.43
CA SER A 56 -10.21 11.45 -9.85
C SER A 56 -8.76 11.84 -9.55
N LYS A 57 -8.10 12.58 -10.46
CA LYS A 57 -6.77 13.15 -10.20
C LYS A 57 -6.77 14.07 -8.97
N TYR A 58 -7.75 14.97 -8.89
CA TYR A 58 -7.90 15.89 -7.76
C TYR A 58 -8.11 15.15 -6.42
N LEU A 59 -8.96 14.13 -6.41
CA LEU A 59 -9.22 13.31 -5.22
C LEU A 59 -7.96 12.56 -4.80
N ASN A 60 -7.28 11.91 -5.74
CA ASN A 60 -6.03 11.19 -5.46
C ASN A 60 -4.95 12.12 -4.86
N GLU A 61 -4.77 13.32 -5.41
CA GLU A 61 -3.85 14.33 -4.85
C GLU A 61 -4.22 14.76 -3.43
N LYS A 62 -5.52 14.88 -3.12
CA LYS A 62 -6.00 15.19 -1.76
C LYS A 62 -5.77 14.03 -0.80
N HIS A 63 -5.99 12.79 -1.23
CA HIS A 63 -5.67 11.60 -0.43
C HIS A 63 -4.15 11.42 -0.23
N LEU A 64 -3.30 12.03 -1.08
CA LEU A 64 -1.86 12.10 -0.85
C LEU A 64 -1.45 13.09 0.25
N LYS A 65 -2.34 13.99 0.70
CA LYS A 65 -2.13 14.73 1.96
C LYS A 65 -2.38 13.78 3.12
N LYS A 66 -1.37 12.96 3.35
CA LYS A 66 -1.22 12.05 4.49
C LYS A 66 -1.46 12.82 5.77
N ASP A 67 -2.53 12.52 6.49
CA ASP A 67 -2.72 13.03 7.84
C ASP A 67 -1.45 12.75 8.67
N PRO A 68 -1.03 13.66 9.56
CA PRO A 68 0.16 13.46 10.39
C PRO A 68 0.14 12.10 11.13
N MET A 69 -1.06 11.66 11.52
CA MET A 69 -1.33 10.35 12.13
C MET A 69 -0.94 9.18 11.21
N ASP A 70 -1.30 9.27 9.94
CA ASP A 70 -1.04 8.24 8.93
C ASP A 70 0.47 8.16 8.58
N SER A 71 1.23 9.25 8.79
CA SER A 71 2.70 9.23 8.70
C SER A 71 3.34 8.36 9.78
N HIS A 72 2.85 8.44 11.02
CA HIS A 72 3.34 7.67 12.16
C HIS A 72 3.01 6.19 12.01
N ILE A 73 1.79 5.88 11.56
CA ILE A 73 1.35 4.51 11.27
C ILE A 73 2.26 3.87 10.19
N ARG A 74 2.59 4.61 9.12
CA ARG A 74 3.53 4.13 8.10
C ARG A 74 4.93 3.90 8.64
N LYS A 75 5.45 4.82 9.47
CA LYS A 75 6.78 4.67 10.09
C LYS A 75 6.83 3.45 11.01
N TYR A 76 5.78 3.21 11.78
CA TYR A 76 5.65 2.02 12.63
C TYR A 76 5.64 0.72 11.79
N LYS A 77 4.84 0.66 10.72
CA LYS A 77 4.81 -0.49 9.80
C LYS A 77 6.20 -0.78 9.23
N GLN A 78 6.91 0.23 8.72
CA GLN A 78 8.26 0.06 8.19
C GLN A 78 9.28 -0.45 9.22
N ILE A 79 9.20 0.02 10.46
CA ILE A 79 10.08 -0.44 11.55
C ILE A 79 9.79 -1.91 11.87
N LYS A 80 8.50 -2.27 11.96
CA LYS A 80 8.06 -3.63 12.21
C LYS A 80 8.50 -4.59 11.10
N ASP A 81 8.30 -4.22 9.84
CA ASP A 81 8.70 -5.03 8.67
C ASP A 81 10.22 -5.28 8.66
N LYS A 82 11.04 -4.27 9.01
CA LYS A 82 12.50 -4.42 9.13
C LYS A 82 12.91 -5.37 10.27
N GLN A 83 12.19 -5.34 11.39
CA GLN A 83 12.45 -6.27 12.50
C GLN A 83 12.09 -7.70 12.10
N ASP A 84 10.94 -7.88 11.45
CA ASP A 84 10.48 -9.17 10.97
C ASP A 84 11.45 -9.76 9.93
N GLU A 85 11.94 -8.94 8.99
CA GLU A 85 12.95 -9.36 8.02
C GLU A 85 14.27 -9.79 8.69
N LYS A 86 14.72 -9.05 9.72
CA LYS A 86 15.92 -9.39 10.48
C LYS A 86 15.76 -10.71 11.23
N ILE A 87 14.58 -10.96 11.81
CA ILE A 87 14.25 -12.23 12.47
C ILE A 87 14.22 -13.37 11.44
N MET A 88 13.60 -13.16 10.28
CA MET A 88 13.54 -14.15 9.20
C MET A 88 14.93 -14.51 8.67
N ARG A 89 15.79 -13.52 8.43
CA ARG A 89 17.17 -13.76 8.00
C ARG A 89 17.94 -14.63 8.99
N LYS A 90 17.82 -14.35 10.30
CA LYS A 90 18.42 -15.19 11.35
C LYS A 90 17.88 -16.62 11.34
N ARG A 91 16.56 -16.79 11.21
CA ARG A 91 15.96 -18.14 11.11
C ARG A 91 16.48 -18.91 9.89
N ILE A 92 16.59 -18.27 8.74
CA ILE A 92 17.11 -18.88 7.50
C ILE A 92 18.57 -19.30 7.68
N THR A 93 19.41 -18.48 8.28
CA THR A 93 20.82 -18.83 8.50
C THR A 93 20.97 -20.01 9.45
N GLU A 94 20.17 -20.07 10.51
CA GLU A 94 20.20 -21.21 11.45
C GLU A 94 19.68 -22.48 10.77
N GLN A 95 18.61 -22.41 9.98
CA GLN A 95 18.13 -23.54 9.18
C GLN A 95 19.19 -24.09 8.23
N ARG A 96 19.93 -23.20 7.54
CA ARG A 96 21.03 -23.61 6.65
C ARG A 96 22.17 -24.30 7.40
N LYS A 97 22.50 -23.87 8.62
CA LYS A 97 23.51 -24.54 9.45
C LYS A 97 23.07 -25.96 9.84
N ILE A 98 21.81 -26.11 10.24
CA ILE A 98 21.22 -27.41 10.58
C ILE A 98 21.23 -28.33 9.35
N GLU A 99 20.82 -27.82 8.20
CA GLU A 99 20.81 -28.59 6.95
C GLU A 99 22.21 -29.06 6.54
N ARG A 100 23.23 -28.20 6.66
CA ARG A 100 24.62 -28.60 6.42
C ARG A 100 25.08 -29.70 7.37
N ALA A 101 24.75 -29.60 8.66
CA ALA A 101 25.09 -30.61 9.64
C ALA A 101 24.40 -31.95 9.34
N GLN A 102 23.11 -31.92 8.96
CA GLN A 102 22.36 -33.11 8.56
C GLN A 102 22.95 -33.78 7.31
N ASN A 103 23.25 -33.00 6.27
CA ASN A 103 23.84 -33.51 5.03
C ASN A 103 25.22 -34.14 5.29
N LYS A 104 26.02 -33.54 6.18
CA LYS A 104 27.29 -34.14 6.58
C LYS A 104 27.10 -35.50 7.26
N VAL A 105 26.17 -35.61 8.21
CA VAL A 105 25.88 -36.89 8.88
C VAL A 105 25.31 -37.94 7.91
N LEU A 106 24.50 -37.51 6.95
CA LEU A 106 23.98 -38.36 5.87
C LEU A 106 25.11 -38.93 5.00
N GLU A 107 26.05 -38.07 4.62
CA GLU A 107 27.22 -38.43 3.81
C GLU A 107 28.17 -39.36 4.57
N ASP A 108 28.49 -39.03 5.83
CA ASP A 108 29.33 -39.84 6.73
C ASP A 108 28.75 -41.26 6.94
N LEU A 109 27.43 -41.43 6.80
CA LEU A 109 26.71 -42.71 6.98
C LEU A 109 26.27 -43.37 5.66
N GLU A 110 26.55 -42.76 4.50
CA GLU A 110 26.01 -43.16 3.18
C GLU A 110 24.50 -43.49 3.21
N MET A 111 23.69 -42.70 3.92
CA MET A 111 22.24 -42.91 4.06
C MET A 111 21.41 -41.93 3.20
N ASP A 112 20.23 -42.35 2.73
CA ASP A 112 19.28 -41.43 2.04
C ASP A 112 18.52 -40.51 3.02
N LYS A 113 18.18 -39.30 2.55
CA LYS A 113 17.50 -38.25 3.32
C LYS A 113 16.17 -38.71 3.91
N ASN A 114 15.36 -39.47 3.17
CA ASN A 114 14.08 -39.96 3.66
C ASN A 114 14.27 -41.03 4.75
N GLN A 115 15.30 -41.87 4.60
CA GLN A 115 15.63 -42.91 5.57
C GLN A 115 16.12 -42.32 6.90
N PHE A 116 16.97 -41.29 6.84
CA PHE A 116 17.43 -40.56 8.02
C PHE A 116 16.29 -39.86 8.77
N LEU A 117 15.45 -39.09 8.06
CA LEU A 117 14.32 -38.38 8.67
C LEU A 117 13.31 -39.32 9.36
N ASN A 118 13.04 -40.48 8.74
CA ASN A 118 12.16 -41.50 9.31
C ASN A 118 12.80 -42.18 10.54
N ARG A 119 14.11 -42.48 10.51
CA ARG A 119 14.83 -43.15 11.60
C ARG A 119 14.93 -42.29 12.86
N PHE A 120 15.13 -40.99 12.71
CA PHE A 120 15.27 -40.06 13.85
C PHE A 120 13.95 -39.36 14.23
N GLY A 121 12.86 -39.58 13.48
CA GLY A 121 11.52 -39.07 13.82
C GLY A 121 11.29 -37.58 13.55
N TRP A 122 12.06 -36.97 12.63
CA TRP A 122 12.09 -35.50 12.45
C TRP A 122 11.11 -34.96 11.40
N ARG A 123 10.15 -35.77 10.94
CA ARG A 123 9.22 -35.43 9.85
C ARG A 123 8.30 -34.23 10.11
N ASN A 124 8.13 -33.80 11.38
CA ASN A 124 7.05 -32.88 11.78
C ASN A 124 7.48 -31.57 12.45
N SER A 125 8.78 -31.27 12.58
CA SER A 125 9.24 -30.18 13.46
C SER A 125 9.45 -28.81 12.81
N ILE A 126 9.48 -28.70 11.47
CA ILE A 126 9.90 -27.45 10.79
C ILE A 126 8.80 -26.78 9.95
N SER A 127 7.67 -27.43 9.69
CA SER A 127 6.60 -26.89 8.85
C SER A 127 5.30 -26.60 9.62
N LYS A 128 5.29 -25.56 10.45
CA LYS A 128 4.04 -24.86 10.76
C LYS A 128 4.17 -23.39 10.38
N PRO A 129 3.58 -22.93 9.27
CA PRO A 129 3.43 -21.50 9.03
C PRO A 129 2.54 -20.91 10.13
N ILE A 130 3.04 -19.86 10.78
CA ILE A 130 2.30 -19.08 11.77
C ILE A 130 1.15 -18.35 11.05
N GLY A 131 -0.07 -18.80 11.34
CA GLY A 131 -1.33 -18.03 11.29
C GLY A 131 -1.71 -17.32 9.99
N ARG A 132 -2.58 -17.94 9.19
CA ARG A 132 -3.64 -17.21 8.48
C ARG A 132 -4.95 -17.45 9.24
N ILE A 133 -5.35 -16.46 10.04
CA ILE A 133 -6.72 -16.38 10.55
C ILE A 133 -7.57 -15.94 9.35
N ASN A 134 -8.28 -16.88 8.73
CA ASN A 134 -9.38 -16.56 7.83
C ASN A 134 -10.62 -16.35 8.69
N THR A 135 -11.00 -15.11 8.93
CA THR A 135 -12.35 -14.77 9.39
C THR A 135 -13.27 -14.62 8.18
N ASN A 136 -14.35 -15.42 8.20
CA ASN A 136 -15.65 -15.24 7.55
C ASN A 136 -15.67 -15.38 6.02
N THR A 137 -16.63 -16.06 5.39
CA THR A 137 -18.05 -16.29 5.74
C THR A 137 -18.53 -17.53 5.00
#